data_AF-A0A949U070-F1
#
_entry.id   AF-A0A949U070-F1
#
_cell.length_a   1.000
_cell.length_b   1.000
_cell.length_c   1.000
_cell.angle_alpha   90.00
_cell.angle_beta   90.00
_cell.angle_gamma   90.00
#
_symmetry.space_group_name_H-M   'P 1'
#
loop_
_entity.id
_entity.type
_entity.pdbx_description
1 polymer ?
#
loop_
_entity_poly.entity_id
_entity_poly.type
_entity_poly.pdbx_seq_one_letter_code
_entity_poly.pdbx_strand_id
1 'polypeptide(L)'
;MLSSIDTTYLQWGLDHRSPALDAAVTAFTNIGTTALSLPVATALAFLLTAVLRSWTPVLTLALAAALSTSTTTIIKTLVGRTRPDYAFAVPPFEPSYSFPSGHTLNATVLALVLAYFGSRAVRGRGVRILVWLAALGYALCMGISRVFLAHHWSTDVLAGWVIGATIAGMAILLVGVLSRRRGGLPLPLAPAHPAR
;
A
#
# COMPACT_ATOMS: atom_id res chain seq x y z
N MET A 1 -15.61 23.98 -1.00
CA MET A 1 -14.38 23.82 -1.80
C MET A 1 -13.93 22.35 -1.95
N LEU A 2 -13.96 21.50 -0.91
CA LEU A 2 -13.66 20.06 -1.08
C LEU A 2 -14.72 19.30 -1.88
N SER A 3 -15.99 19.77 -1.88
CA SER A 3 -17.05 19.13 -2.67
C SER A 3 -16.86 19.27 -4.18
N SER A 4 -16.33 20.40 -4.67
CA SER A 4 -16.24 20.66 -6.12
C SER A 4 -15.21 19.76 -6.80
N ILE A 5 -14.02 19.58 -6.19
CA ILE A 5 -12.99 18.69 -6.76
C ILE A 5 -13.46 17.24 -6.80
N ASP A 6 -14.16 16.80 -5.77
CA ASP A 6 -14.73 15.46 -5.68
C ASP A 6 -15.79 15.21 -6.74
N THR A 7 -16.69 16.17 -6.95
CA THR A 7 -17.69 16.06 -8.02
C THR A 7 -17.08 16.14 -9.42
N THR A 8 -16.03 16.96 -9.63
CA THR A 8 -15.36 17.07 -10.93
C THR A 8 -14.73 15.74 -11.35
N TYR A 9 -13.99 15.09 -10.44
CA TYR A 9 -13.35 13.82 -10.77
C TYR A 9 -14.33 12.63 -10.78
N LEU A 10 -15.42 12.70 -10.02
CA LEU A 10 -16.53 11.76 -10.17
C LEU A 10 -17.12 11.87 -11.58
N GLN A 11 -17.44 13.09 -12.03
CA GLN A 11 -18.01 13.32 -13.36
C GLN A 11 -17.07 12.85 -14.45
N TRP A 12 -15.77 13.14 -14.34
CA TRP A 12 -14.76 12.62 -15.26
C TRP A 12 -14.81 11.08 -15.38
N GLY A 13 -14.96 10.37 -14.25
CA GLY A 13 -15.11 8.93 -14.26
C GLY A 13 -16.36 8.47 -15.01
N LEU A 14 -17.50 9.14 -14.76
CA LEU A 14 -18.78 8.87 -15.40
C LEU A 14 -18.74 9.09 -16.93
N ASP A 15 -18.10 10.16 -17.38
CA ASP A 15 -18.02 10.53 -18.80
C ASP A 15 -17.19 9.52 -19.64
N HIS A 16 -16.34 8.72 -18.99
CA HIS A 16 -15.46 7.74 -19.65
C HIS A 16 -15.92 6.28 -19.45
N ARG A 17 -17.11 6.06 -18.87
CA ARG A 17 -17.63 4.71 -18.61
C ARG A 17 -17.92 3.94 -19.88
N SER A 18 -17.57 2.65 -19.86
CA SER A 18 -18.05 1.66 -20.82
C SER A 18 -18.01 0.28 -20.17
N PRO A 19 -18.86 -0.69 -20.59
CA PRO A 19 -18.87 -2.02 -19.98
C PRO A 19 -17.50 -2.71 -19.97
N ALA A 20 -16.74 -2.56 -21.06
CA ALA A 20 -15.40 -3.13 -21.18
C ALA A 20 -14.39 -2.47 -20.24
N LEU A 21 -14.40 -1.13 -20.15
CA LEU A 21 -13.50 -0.41 -19.27
C LEU A 21 -13.86 -0.63 -17.80
N ASP A 22 -15.14 -0.69 -17.46
CA ASP A 22 -15.62 -0.98 -16.11
C ASP A 22 -15.18 -2.37 -15.65
N ALA A 23 -15.31 -3.38 -16.52
CA ALA A 23 -14.82 -4.72 -16.25
C ALA A 23 -13.29 -4.75 -16.07
N ALA A 24 -12.54 -4.06 -16.93
CA ALA A 24 -11.09 -3.99 -16.85
C ALA A 24 -10.60 -3.30 -15.55
N VAL A 25 -11.20 -2.16 -15.20
CA VAL A 25 -10.86 -1.41 -13.97
C VAL A 25 -11.28 -2.20 -12.72
N THR A 26 -12.42 -2.91 -12.78
CA THR A 26 -12.86 -3.81 -11.71
C THR A 26 -11.88 -4.96 -11.52
N ALA A 27 -11.47 -5.63 -12.61
CA ALA A 27 -10.48 -6.69 -12.56
C ALA A 27 -9.14 -6.21 -11.98
N PHE A 28 -8.68 -5.02 -12.39
CA PHE A 28 -7.48 -4.41 -11.84
C PHE A 28 -7.61 -4.10 -10.34
N THR A 29 -8.70 -3.47 -9.90
CA THR A 29 -8.85 -3.13 -8.48
C THR A 29 -9.01 -4.35 -7.58
N ASN A 30 -9.48 -5.49 -8.11
CA ASN A 30 -9.55 -6.75 -7.36
C ASN A 30 -8.16 -7.20 -6.90
N ILE A 31 -7.11 -6.91 -7.67
CA ILE A 31 -5.71 -7.17 -7.26
C ILE A 31 -5.34 -6.37 -6.00
N GLY A 32 -5.95 -5.20 -5.81
CA GLY A 32 -5.75 -4.35 -4.64
C GLY A 32 -6.52 -4.78 -3.39
N THR A 33 -7.40 -5.78 -3.48
CA THR A 33 -8.11 -6.30 -2.30
C THR A 33 -7.11 -6.88 -1.31
N THR A 34 -7.38 -6.76 0.00
CA THR A 34 -6.49 -7.31 1.03
C THR A 34 -6.29 -8.82 0.85
N ALA A 35 -7.33 -9.54 0.42
CA ALA A 35 -7.28 -10.98 0.20
C ALA A 35 -6.27 -11.41 -0.87
N LEU A 36 -6.06 -10.59 -1.91
CA LEU A 36 -5.10 -10.87 -2.98
C LEU A 36 -3.75 -10.18 -2.76
N SER A 37 -3.77 -8.87 -2.46
CA SER A 37 -2.56 -8.06 -2.36
C SER A 37 -1.64 -8.48 -1.20
N LEU A 38 -2.20 -8.83 -0.04
CA LEU A 38 -1.41 -9.13 1.15
C LEU A 38 -0.64 -10.45 1.06
N PRO A 39 -1.22 -11.59 0.60
CA PRO A 39 -0.45 -12.81 0.37
C PRO A 39 0.66 -12.64 -0.66
N VAL A 40 0.38 -11.95 -1.77
CA VAL A 40 1.38 -11.67 -2.82
C VAL A 40 2.53 -10.81 -2.26
N ALA A 41 2.19 -9.71 -1.56
CA ALA A 41 3.21 -8.85 -0.95
C ALA A 41 4.02 -9.59 0.10
N THR A 42 3.39 -10.47 0.89
CA THR A 42 4.05 -11.29 1.90
C THR A 42 5.04 -12.27 1.27
N ALA A 43 4.62 -12.98 0.21
CA ALA A 43 5.50 -13.88 -0.53
C ALA A 43 6.72 -13.13 -1.12
N LEU A 44 6.50 -11.95 -1.70
CA LEU A 44 7.59 -11.10 -2.20
C LEU A 44 8.51 -10.60 -1.07
N ALA A 45 7.97 -10.24 0.09
CA ALA A 45 8.78 -9.82 1.23
C ALA A 45 9.61 -10.97 1.82
N PHE A 46 9.10 -12.20 1.81
CA PHE A 46 9.90 -13.39 2.15
C PHE A 46 10.99 -13.67 1.12
N LEU A 47 10.69 -13.55 -0.17
CA LEU A 47 11.71 -13.64 -1.23
C LEU A 47 12.81 -12.59 -1.02
N LEU A 48 12.43 -11.34 -0.76
CA LEU A 48 13.38 -10.26 -0.48
C LEU A 48 14.17 -10.49 0.82
N THR A 49 13.54 -11.11 1.83
CA THR A 49 14.22 -11.53 3.07
C THR A 49 15.33 -12.53 2.78
N ALA A 50 15.06 -13.52 1.92
CA ALA A 50 16.06 -14.50 1.49
C ALA A 50 17.18 -13.86 0.64
N VAL A 51 16.83 -13.03 -0.35
CA VAL A 51 17.79 -12.36 -1.24
C VAL A 51 18.69 -11.38 -0.50
N LEU A 52 18.11 -10.58 0.40
CA LEU A 52 18.84 -9.58 1.20
C LEU A 52 19.46 -10.17 2.47
N ARG A 53 19.22 -11.46 2.75
CA ARG A 53 19.66 -12.18 3.97
C ARG A 53 19.36 -11.40 5.25
N SER A 54 18.17 -10.82 5.31
CA SER A 54 17.76 -9.95 6.41
C SER A 54 16.26 -10.08 6.61
N TRP A 55 15.82 -10.23 7.86
CA TRP A 55 14.40 -10.24 8.22
C TRP A 55 13.73 -8.87 8.09
N THR A 56 14.49 -7.81 7.78
CA THR A 56 13.96 -6.44 7.65
C THR A 56 12.80 -6.28 6.68
N PRO A 57 12.75 -6.90 5.48
CA PRO A 57 11.65 -6.70 4.54
C PRO A 57 10.32 -7.22 5.08
N VAL A 58 10.28 -8.46 5.58
CA VAL A 58 9.04 -9.06 6.11
C VAL A 58 8.58 -8.38 7.39
N LEU A 59 9.49 -8.01 8.30
CA LEU A 59 9.14 -7.28 9.52
C LEU A 59 8.61 -5.87 9.21
N THR A 60 9.20 -5.19 8.24
CA THR A 60 8.71 -3.87 7.78
C THR A 60 7.33 -3.99 7.15
N LEU A 61 7.12 -4.98 6.28
CA LEU A 61 5.82 -5.21 5.65
C LEU A 61 4.75 -5.52 6.70
N ALA A 62 5.04 -6.39 7.66
CA ALA A 62 4.10 -6.75 8.73
C ALA A 62 3.70 -5.52 9.56
N LEU A 63 4.67 -4.71 9.99
CA LEU A 63 4.40 -3.47 10.71
C LEU A 63 3.57 -2.50 9.86
N ALA A 64 3.95 -2.30 8.60
CA ALA A 64 3.27 -1.36 7.72
C ALA A 64 1.83 -1.80 7.39
N ALA A 65 1.59 -3.09 7.16
CA ALA A 65 0.26 -3.66 6.92
C ALA A 65 -0.65 -3.55 8.16
N ALA A 66 -0.09 -3.77 9.36
CA ALA A 66 -0.81 -3.58 10.62
C ALA A 66 -1.21 -2.10 10.79
N LEU A 67 -0.25 -1.17 10.64
CA LEU A 67 -0.52 0.27 10.73
C LEU A 67 -1.54 0.73 9.69
N SER A 68 -1.41 0.26 8.44
CA SER A 68 -2.34 0.53 7.34
C SER A 68 -3.78 0.14 7.70
N THR A 69 -3.97 -1.09 8.17
CA THR A 69 -5.28 -1.64 8.52
C THR A 69 -5.88 -0.91 9.72
N SER A 70 -5.12 -0.75 10.80
CA SER A 70 -5.59 -0.06 12.01
C SER A 70 -5.94 1.40 11.74
N THR A 71 -5.08 2.12 11.00
CA THR A 71 -5.30 3.53 10.66
C THR A 71 -6.54 3.70 9.79
N THR A 72 -6.73 2.84 8.79
CA THR A 72 -7.91 2.88 7.92
C THR A 72 -9.19 2.66 8.73
N THR A 73 -9.23 1.63 9.59
CA THR A 73 -10.41 1.31 10.39
C THR A 73 -10.73 2.43 11.38
N ILE A 74 -9.74 2.94 12.11
CA ILE A 74 -9.93 4.01 13.10
C ILE A 74 -10.40 5.30 12.42
N ILE A 75 -9.79 5.72 11.32
CA ILE A 75 -10.20 6.96 10.65
C ILE A 75 -11.60 6.81 10.05
N LYS A 76 -11.94 5.65 9.47
CA LYS A 76 -13.28 5.41 8.93
C LYS A 76 -14.36 5.58 9.99
N THR A 77 -14.16 5.03 11.19
CA THR A 77 -15.15 5.13 12.27
C THR A 77 -15.21 6.54 12.86
N LEU A 78 -14.09 7.25 12.94
CA LEU A 78 -14.06 8.63 13.46
C LEU A 78 -14.67 9.66 12.51
N VAL A 79 -14.46 9.50 11.19
CA VAL A 79 -14.91 10.48 10.19
C VAL A 79 -16.32 10.19 9.71
N GLY A 80 -16.71 8.91 9.59
CA GLY A 80 -18.08 8.55 9.21
C GLY A 80 -18.53 9.04 7.83
N ARG A 81 -17.60 9.34 6.92
CA ARG A 81 -17.91 9.96 5.62
C ARG A 81 -18.70 8.99 4.72
N THR A 82 -19.75 9.51 4.10
CA THR A 82 -20.55 8.79 3.09
C THR A 82 -19.80 8.66 1.76
N ARG A 83 -20.09 7.58 1.02
CA ARG A 83 -19.55 7.33 -0.32
C ARG A 83 -20.28 8.15 -1.39
N PRO A 84 -19.75 8.20 -2.62
CA PRO A 84 -20.57 8.50 -3.79
C PRO A 84 -21.81 7.59 -3.83
N ASP A 85 -22.90 8.10 -4.37
CA ASP A 85 -24.16 7.37 -4.45
C ASP A 85 -23.97 6.05 -5.21
N TYR A 86 -24.60 4.97 -4.74
CA TYR A 86 -24.57 3.67 -5.41
C TYR A 86 -25.19 3.70 -6.82
N ALA A 87 -26.02 4.69 -7.13
CA ALA A 87 -26.47 4.96 -8.49
C ALA A 87 -25.32 5.19 -9.49
N PHE A 88 -24.15 5.64 -9.02
CA PHE A 88 -22.97 5.90 -9.82
C PHE A 88 -21.90 4.79 -9.71
N ALA A 89 -21.98 3.96 -8.66
CA ALA A 89 -20.98 2.94 -8.35
C ALA A 89 -21.15 1.68 -9.21
N VAL A 90 -20.03 1.08 -9.61
CA VAL A 90 -20.06 -0.23 -10.30
C VAL A 90 -19.99 -1.35 -9.26
N PRO A 91 -20.89 -2.36 -9.30
CA PRO A 91 -20.82 -3.49 -8.39
C PRO A 91 -19.46 -4.23 -8.45
N PRO A 92 -19.00 -4.82 -7.33
CA PRO A 92 -19.68 -4.98 -6.05
C PRO A 92 -19.57 -3.75 -5.14
N PHE A 93 -20.65 -3.44 -4.42
CA PHE A 93 -20.73 -2.30 -3.51
C PHE A 93 -19.96 -2.52 -2.21
N GLU A 94 -19.35 -1.46 -1.68
CA GLU A 94 -18.64 -1.48 -0.40
C GLU A 94 -19.46 -0.83 0.71
N PRO A 95 -19.89 -1.59 1.75
CA PRO A 95 -20.81 -1.08 2.77
C PRO A 95 -20.13 -0.20 3.84
N SER A 96 -18.80 -0.08 3.83
CA SER A 96 -18.05 0.70 4.84
C SER A 96 -17.98 2.19 4.49
N TYR A 97 -17.65 3.07 5.45
CA TYR A 97 -17.41 4.50 5.21
C TYR A 97 -16.36 4.78 4.13
N SER A 98 -16.42 5.95 3.50
CA SER A 98 -15.59 6.28 2.33
C SER A 98 -14.17 6.74 2.69
N PHE A 99 -13.99 7.52 3.75
CA PHE A 99 -12.72 8.16 4.07
C PHE A 99 -11.91 7.39 5.15
N PRO A 100 -10.60 7.16 4.93
CA PRO A 100 -9.87 7.27 3.67
C PRO A 100 -10.10 6.04 2.79
N SER A 101 -9.63 6.08 1.54
CA SER A 101 -9.69 4.90 0.68
C SER A 101 -8.72 3.80 1.13
N GLY A 102 -9.27 2.69 1.61
CA GLY A 102 -8.48 1.55 2.10
C GLY A 102 -7.70 0.82 0.99
N HIS A 103 -8.29 0.66 -0.20
CA HIS A 103 -7.59 0.08 -1.35
C HIS A 103 -6.38 0.92 -1.75
N THR A 104 -6.57 2.24 -1.87
CA THR A 104 -5.49 3.17 -2.21
C THR A 104 -4.39 3.18 -1.15
N LEU A 105 -4.78 3.29 0.13
CA LEU A 105 -3.83 3.33 1.24
C LEU A 105 -3.01 2.04 1.30
N ASN A 106 -3.67 0.87 1.29
CA ASN A 106 -3.01 -0.42 1.32
C ASN A 106 -2.08 -0.62 0.11
N ALA A 107 -2.56 -0.37 -1.11
CA ALA A 107 -1.74 -0.48 -2.31
C ALA A 107 -0.50 0.40 -2.26
N THR A 108 -0.63 1.64 -1.76
CA THR A 108 0.49 2.57 -1.58
C THR A 108 1.51 2.02 -0.59
N VAL A 109 1.05 1.53 0.57
CA VAL A 109 1.92 0.94 1.60
C VAL A 109 2.70 -0.24 1.05
N LEU A 110 2.01 -1.22 0.47
CA LEU A 110 2.63 -2.44 -0.04
C LEU A 110 3.63 -2.13 -1.16
N ALA A 111 3.24 -1.27 -2.11
CA ALA A 111 4.08 -0.92 -3.25
C ALA A 111 5.37 -0.20 -2.84
N LEU A 112 5.29 0.79 -1.95
CA LEU A 112 6.45 1.55 -1.52
C LEU A 112 7.40 0.73 -0.64
N VAL A 113 6.88 -0.12 0.25
CA VAL A 113 7.71 -1.04 1.04
C VAL A 113 8.43 -2.03 0.13
N LEU A 114 7.72 -2.67 -0.81
CA LEU A 114 8.32 -3.61 -1.75
C LEU A 114 9.31 -2.94 -2.70
N ALA A 115 9.04 -1.72 -3.17
CA ALA A 115 9.97 -0.96 -4.01
C ALA A 115 11.25 -0.58 -3.26
N TYR A 116 11.14 -0.19 -2.00
CA TYR A 116 12.29 0.15 -1.16
C TYR A 116 13.25 -1.03 -1.00
N PHE A 117 12.74 -2.23 -0.73
CA PHE A 117 13.58 -3.43 -0.60
C PHE A 117 13.96 -4.04 -1.96
N GLY A 118 13.05 -4.04 -2.92
CA GLY A 118 13.29 -4.52 -4.28
C GLY A 118 14.41 -3.74 -4.99
N SER A 119 14.43 -2.41 -4.85
CA SER A 119 15.50 -1.57 -5.40
C SER A 119 16.88 -1.86 -4.78
N ARG A 120 16.93 -2.41 -3.56
CA ARG A 120 18.17 -2.87 -2.90
C ARG A 120 18.57 -4.28 -3.33
N ALA A 121 17.61 -5.11 -3.68
CA ALA A 121 17.84 -6.48 -4.14
C ALA A 121 18.38 -6.56 -5.57
N VAL A 122 18.18 -5.52 -6.39
CA VAL A 122 18.62 -5.48 -7.79
C VAL A 122 19.88 -4.63 -8.01
N ARG A 123 20.64 -4.99 -9.06
CA ARG A 123 21.78 -4.24 -9.57
C ARG A 123 21.37 -3.41 -10.79
N GLY A 124 22.01 -2.24 -10.96
CA GLY A 124 21.78 -1.34 -12.10
C GLY A 124 20.77 -0.24 -11.83
N ARG A 125 21.11 1.00 -12.23
CA ARG A 125 20.27 2.19 -12.00
C ARG A 125 18.94 2.10 -12.75
N GLY A 126 18.94 1.60 -13.98
CA GLY A 126 17.72 1.46 -14.80
C GLY A 126 16.68 0.55 -14.15
N VAL A 127 17.09 -0.63 -13.66
CA VAL A 127 16.17 -1.57 -12.99
C VAL A 127 15.60 -0.97 -11.71
N ARG A 128 16.42 -0.24 -10.93
CA ARG A 128 15.93 0.46 -9.73
C ARG A 128 14.88 1.51 -10.06
N ILE A 129 15.09 2.29 -11.12
CA ILE A 129 14.11 3.27 -11.60
C ILE A 129 12.82 2.55 -11.99
N LEU A 130 12.92 1.46 -12.74
CA LEU A 130 11.74 0.69 -13.17
C LEU A 130 10.94 0.13 -11.98
N VAL A 131 11.61 -0.37 -10.93
CA VAL A 131 10.94 -0.84 -9.70
C VAL A 131 10.14 0.29 -9.05
N TRP A 132 10.71 1.49 -8.93
CA TRP A 132 10.01 2.63 -8.36
C TRP A 132 8.87 3.13 -9.25
N LEU A 133 9.08 3.19 -10.58
CA LEU A 133 8.03 3.57 -11.52
C LEU A 133 6.86 2.59 -11.50
N ALA A 134 7.13 1.29 -11.43
CA ALA A 134 6.10 0.26 -11.31
C ALA A 134 5.29 0.43 -10.02
N ALA A 135 5.95 0.67 -8.89
CA ALA A 135 5.29 0.89 -7.61
C ALA A 135 4.44 2.16 -7.58
N LEU A 136 4.96 3.28 -8.10
CA LEU A 136 4.22 4.53 -8.22
C LEU A 136 3.04 4.39 -9.18
N GLY A 137 3.25 3.77 -10.34
CA GLY A 137 2.20 3.49 -11.31
C GLY A 137 1.09 2.65 -10.71
N TYR A 138 1.42 1.57 -10.00
CA TYR A 138 0.44 0.74 -9.32
C TYR A 138 -0.36 1.52 -8.27
N ALA A 139 0.30 2.29 -7.39
CA ALA A 139 -0.38 3.07 -6.36
C ALA A 139 -1.31 4.14 -6.95
N LEU A 140 -0.86 4.85 -7.98
CA LEU A 140 -1.65 5.88 -8.67
C LEU A 140 -2.83 5.27 -9.40
N CYS A 141 -2.61 4.24 -10.21
CA CYS A 141 -3.69 3.54 -10.92
C CYS A 141 -4.71 2.95 -9.94
N MET A 142 -4.26 2.43 -8.78
CA MET A 142 -5.17 1.92 -7.76
C MET A 142 -6.02 3.03 -7.14
N GLY A 143 -5.51 4.24 -6.96
CA GLY A 143 -6.31 5.36 -6.51
C GLY A 143 -7.32 5.83 -7.56
N ILE A 144 -6.86 5.99 -8.81
CA ILE A 144 -7.70 6.42 -9.92
C ILE A 144 -8.84 5.43 -10.16
N SER A 145 -8.59 4.12 -10.06
CA SER A 145 -9.64 3.11 -10.21
C SER A 145 -10.78 3.28 -9.22
N ARG A 146 -10.50 3.79 -8.00
CA ARG A 146 -11.52 3.97 -6.96
C ARG A 146 -12.45 5.13 -7.25
N VAL A 147 -11.92 6.21 -7.82
CA VAL A 147 -12.71 7.37 -8.25
C VAL A 147 -13.47 7.02 -9.52
N PHE A 148 -12.79 6.39 -10.49
CA PHE A 148 -13.39 5.94 -11.74
C PHE A 148 -14.59 5.05 -11.47
N LEU A 149 -14.45 4.06 -10.56
CA LEU A 149 -15.53 3.15 -10.18
C LEU A 149 -16.61 3.79 -9.30
N ALA A 150 -16.47 5.07 -8.92
CA ALA A 150 -17.29 5.80 -7.96
C ALA A 150 -17.39 5.12 -6.59
N HIS A 151 -16.34 4.40 -6.18
CA HIS A 151 -16.29 3.77 -4.86
C HIS A 151 -15.81 4.74 -3.78
N HIS A 152 -15.03 5.75 -4.16
CA HIS A 152 -14.45 6.74 -3.26
C HIS A 152 -14.42 8.11 -3.91
N TRP A 153 -14.45 9.14 -3.07
CA TRP A 153 -14.19 10.50 -3.49
C TRP A 153 -12.70 10.69 -3.82
N SER A 154 -12.39 11.66 -4.68
CA SER A 154 -11.00 11.98 -5.06
C SER A 154 -10.14 12.37 -3.85
N THR A 155 -10.73 13.04 -2.87
CA THR A 155 -10.08 13.43 -1.61
C THR A 155 -9.84 12.24 -0.68
N ASP A 156 -10.68 11.20 -0.70
CA ASP A 156 -10.44 9.96 0.05
C ASP A 156 -9.21 9.22 -0.49
N VAL A 157 -9.04 9.26 -1.81
CA VAL A 157 -7.91 8.67 -2.54
C VAL A 157 -6.63 9.46 -2.28
N LEU A 158 -6.69 10.80 -2.35
CA LEU A 158 -5.55 11.66 -2.01
C LEU A 158 -5.06 11.41 -0.58
N ALA A 159 -5.98 11.34 0.39
CA ALA A 159 -5.64 11.00 1.76
C ALA A 159 -5.05 9.58 1.87
N GLY A 160 -5.59 8.61 1.12
CA GLY A 160 -5.06 7.25 1.05
C GLY A 160 -3.59 7.21 0.59
N TRP A 161 -3.23 7.94 -0.47
CA TRP A 161 -1.84 8.04 -0.92
C TRP A 161 -0.92 8.69 0.12
N VAL A 162 -1.32 9.81 0.71
CA VAL A 162 -0.50 10.55 1.68
C VAL A 162 -0.28 9.75 2.96
N ILE A 163 -1.36 9.20 3.53
CA ILE A 163 -1.28 8.38 4.74
C ILE A 163 -0.48 7.11 4.46
N GLY A 164 -0.73 6.45 3.33
CA GLY A 164 -0.03 5.23 2.95
C GLY A 164 1.48 5.44 2.77
N ALA A 165 1.89 6.52 2.10
CA ALA A 165 3.30 6.88 1.94
C ALA A 165 3.96 7.19 3.29
N THR A 166 3.25 7.86 4.18
CA THR A 166 3.72 8.18 5.54
C THR A 166 3.94 6.90 6.35
N ILE A 167 2.97 5.97 6.33
CA ILE A 167 3.08 4.67 7.02
C ILE A 167 4.26 3.85 6.47
N ALA A 168 4.40 3.77 5.15
CA ALA A 168 5.52 3.06 4.52
C ALA A 168 6.87 3.64 4.97
N GLY A 169 7.02 4.97 4.89
CA GLY A 169 8.23 5.66 5.32
C GLY A 169 8.54 5.44 6.80
N MET A 170 7.54 5.59 7.67
CA MET A 170 7.68 5.36 9.11
C MET A 170 8.12 3.92 9.42
N ALA A 171 7.48 2.92 8.82
CA ALA A 171 7.81 1.52 9.04
C ALA A 171 9.25 1.20 8.59
N ILE A 172 9.64 1.69 7.40
CA ILE A 172 11.00 1.53 6.87
C ILE A 172 12.04 2.15 7.81
N LEU A 173 11.79 3.37 8.29
CA LEU A 173 12.70 4.08 9.18
C LEU A 173 12.81 3.37 10.54
N LEU A 174 11.69 3.04 11.17
CA LEU A 174 11.65 2.37 12.48
C LEU A 174 12.39 1.03 12.45
N VAL A 175 12.00 0.13 11.53
CA VAL A 175 12.64 -1.18 11.43
C VAL A 175 14.10 -1.05 11.02
N GLY A 176 14.41 -0.13 10.11
CA GLY A 176 15.79 0.16 9.71
C GLY A 176 16.68 0.60 10.87
N VAL A 177 16.20 1.49 11.75
CA VAL A 177 16.92 1.93 12.95
C VAL A 177 17.09 0.78 13.94
N LEU A 178 16.03 0.02 14.21
CA LEU A 178 16.06 -1.10 15.15
C LEU A 178 17.02 -2.21 14.71
N SER A 179 17.07 -2.52 13.41
CA SER A 179 17.97 -3.53 12.87
C SER A 179 19.43 -3.11 12.90
N ARG A 180 19.73 -1.82 12.68
CA ARG A 180 21.10 -1.29 12.84
C ARG A 180 21.60 -1.38 14.28
N ARG A 181 20.72 -1.07 15.26
CA ARG A 181 21.07 -1.16 16.69
C ARG A 181 21.38 -2.58 17.13
N ARG A 182 20.63 -3.58 16.63
CA ARG A 182 20.86 -5.00 16.94
C ARG A 182 22.14 -5.56 16.31
N GLY A 183 22.54 -5.07 15.13
CA GLY A 183 23.80 -5.46 14.48
C GLY A 183 25.07 -4.90 15.13
N GLY A 184 24.95 -3.99 16.11
CA GLY A 184 26.08 -3.41 16.86
C GLY A 184 26.28 -3.98 18.27
N LEU A 185 25.46 -4.93 18.71
CA LEU A 185 25.67 -5.62 19.98
C LEU A 185 26.66 -6.78 19.74
N PRO A 186 27.82 -6.82 20.44
CA PRO A 186 28.69 -7.98 20.40
C PRO A 186 27.89 -9.22 20.81
N LEU A 187 27.98 -10.30 20.04
CA LEU A 187 27.45 -11.59 20.48
C LEU A 187 28.13 -11.93 21.83
N PRO A 188 27.38 -12.44 22.83
CA PRO A 188 27.99 -12.96 24.04
C PRO A 188 29.05 -13.98 23.61
N LEU A 189 30.31 -13.71 23.96
CA LEU A 189 31.40 -14.64 23.68
C LEU A 189 30.95 -16.01 24.19
N ALA A 190 30.87 -16.98 23.29
CA ALA A 190 30.61 -18.36 23.67
C ALA A 190 31.59 -18.72 24.80
N PRO A 191 31.13 -19.36 25.89
CA PRO A 191 32.02 -19.74 26.98
C PRO A 191 33.17 -20.55 26.39
N ALA A 192 34.40 -20.07 26.62
CA ALA A 192 35.60 -20.72 26.15
C ALA A 192 35.55 -22.19 26.57
N HIS A 193 35.57 -23.09 25.59
CA HIS A 193 35.66 -24.51 25.87
C HIS A 193 36.97 -24.73 26.64
N PRO A 194 36.94 -25.27 27.88
CA PRO A 194 38.18 -25.54 28.59
C PRO A 194 38.94 -26.60 27.79
N ALA A 195 40.17 -26.26 27.39
CA ALA A 195 41.09 -27.19 26.77
C ALA A 195 41.28 -28.40 27.69
N ARG A 196 40.99 -29.59 27.16
CA ARG A 196 41.43 -30.87 27.69
C ARG A 196 42.01 -31.68 26.55
#